data_AF-A0A977LDA6-F1
#
_entry.id   AF-A0A977LDA6-F1
#
_cell.length_a   1.000
_cell.length_b   1.000
_cell.length_c   1.000
_cell.angle_alpha   90.00
_cell.angle_beta   90.00
_cell.angle_gamma   90.00
#
_symmetry.space_group_name_H-M   'P 1'
#
loop_
_entity.id
_entity.type
_entity.pdbx_description
1 polymer ?
#
loop_
_entity_poly.entity_id
_entity_poly.type
_entity_poly.pdbx_seq_one_letter_code
_entity_poly.pdbx_strand_id
1 'polypeptide(L)'
;MKTQNIVYWAVRIIAAFIMLQTLFFKFTGAEESIYIFTQVGIEPWGRIGTGVMELIASILLLIPSTVWIGAILGMGSMGGAIMTHIAILGIDVKVDGVHGDGGQLFAYAIITLLCCAIAFWMSRNTWPLFLKSIINVK
;
A
#
# COMPACT_ATOMS: atom_id res chain seq x y z
N MET A 1 21.82 14.65 -10.84
CA MET A 1 21.29 13.27 -10.70
C MET A 1 20.50 12.92 -11.96
N LYS A 2 20.58 11.69 -12.49
CA LYS A 2 19.76 11.27 -13.64
C LYS A 2 18.27 11.32 -13.23
N THR A 3 17.39 11.90 -14.05
CA THR A 3 15.94 12.04 -13.77
C THR A 3 15.28 10.74 -13.32
N GLN A 4 15.70 9.61 -13.89
CA GLN A 4 15.23 8.28 -13.51
C GLN A 4 15.48 7.95 -12.02
N ASN A 5 16.59 8.38 -11.44
CA ASN A 5 16.88 8.13 -10.03
C ASN A 5 16.00 8.98 -9.11
N ILE A 6 15.65 10.21 -9.54
CA ILE A 6 14.75 11.10 -8.80
C ILE A 6 13.35 10.49 -8.76
N VAL A 7 12.82 10.09 -9.92
CA VAL A 7 11.50 9.44 -10.02
C VAL A 7 11.47 8.17 -9.18
N TYR A 8 12.52 7.34 -9.26
CA TYR A 8 12.59 6.10 -8.49
C TYR A 8 12.52 6.32 -6.97
N TRP A 9 13.26 7.31 -6.45
CA TRP A 9 13.19 7.64 -5.04
C TRP A 9 11.87 8.28 -4.65
N ALA A 10 11.31 9.16 -5.50
CA ALA A 10 10.05 9.82 -5.24
C ALA A 10 8.91 8.81 -5.05
N VAL A 11 8.73 7.85 -5.98
CA VAL A 11 7.64 6.85 -5.86
C VAL A 11 7.78 5.97 -4.62
N ARG A 12 9.02 5.62 -4.23
CA ARG A 12 9.30 4.82 -3.03
C ARG A 12 8.95 5.58 -1.75
N ILE A 13 9.35 6.85 -1.69
CA ILE A 13 9.07 7.73 -0.54
C ILE A 13 7.58 8.01 -0.44
N ILE A 14 6.89 8.31 -1.54
CA ILE A 14 5.44 8.57 -1.54
C ILE A 14 4.67 7.33 -1.04
N ALA A 15 4.97 6.14 -1.58
CA ALA A 15 4.32 4.92 -1.14
C ALA A 15 4.58 4.61 0.34
N ALA A 16 5.86 4.69 0.77
CA ALA A 16 6.21 4.44 2.17
C ALA A 16 5.55 5.47 3.11
N PHE A 17 5.52 6.75 2.72
CA PHE A 17 4.89 7.80 3.52
C PHE A 17 3.40 7.56 3.71
N ILE A 18 2.65 7.28 2.64
CA ILE A 18 1.21 7.02 2.72
C ILE A 18 0.93 5.80 3.61
N MET A 19 1.65 4.69 3.40
CA MET A 19 1.48 3.49 4.22
C MET A 19 1.79 3.78 5.70
N LEU A 20 2.94 4.41 6.00
CA LEU A 20 3.32 4.76 7.37
C LEU A 20 2.31 5.70 8.05
N GLN A 21 1.76 6.68 7.32
CA GLN A 21 0.70 7.55 7.82
C GLN A 21 -0.55 6.74 8.21
N THR A 22 -0.96 5.77 7.39
CA THR A 22 -2.12 4.92 7.71
C THR A 22 -1.91 4.01 8.93
N LEU A 23 -0.66 3.65 9.24
CA LEU A 23 -0.34 2.82 10.41
C LEU A 23 -0.74 3.48 11.72
N PHE A 24 -0.65 4.81 11.82
CA PHE A 24 -1.04 5.53 13.02
C PHE A 24 -2.48 5.20 13.38
N PHE A 25 -3.41 5.34 12.44
CA PHE A 25 -4.83 5.02 12.64
C PHE A 25 -5.06 3.54 12.95
N LYS A 26 -4.36 2.65 12.23
CA LYS A 26 -4.48 1.21 12.42
C LYS A 26 -3.98 0.76 13.79
N PHE A 27 -2.83 1.21 14.27
CA PHE A 27 -2.26 0.73 15.53
C PHE A 27 -2.81 1.44 16.76
N THR A 28 -3.24 2.70 16.64
CA THR A 28 -3.93 3.40 17.74
C THR A 28 -5.37 2.93 17.93
N GLY A 29 -5.95 2.23 16.93
CA GLY A 29 -7.35 1.81 16.98
C GLY A 29 -8.29 2.99 16.82
N ALA A 30 -7.97 3.92 15.92
CA ALA A 30 -8.85 5.04 15.60
C ALA A 30 -10.24 4.52 15.17
N GLU A 31 -11.30 5.24 15.54
CA GLU A 31 -12.70 4.82 15.32
C GLU A 31 -12.98 4.50 13.85
N GLU A 32 -12.50 5.34 12.93
CA GLU A 32 -12.61 5.12 11.49
C GLU A 32 -11.91 3.82 11.05
N SER A 33 -10.73 3.53 11.59
CA SER A 33 -10.02 2.30 11.26
C SER A 33 -10.75 1.08 11.80
N ILE A 34 -11.24 1.11 13.04
CA ILE A 34 -12.03 0.00 13.60
C ILE A 34 -13.29 -0.21 12.76
N TYR A 35 -14.01 0.86 12.44
CA TYR A 35 -15.22 0.80 11.61
C TYR A 35 -14.97 0.09 10.27
N ILE A 36 -13.93 0.50 9.52
CA ILE A 36 -13.59 -0.10 8.22
C ILE A 36 -13.38 -1.61 8.36
N PHE A 37 -12.54 -2.04 9.30
CA PHE A 37 -12.22 -3.46 9.46
C PHE A 37 -13.37 -4.28 10.07
N THR A 38 -14.26 -3.64 10.84
CA THR A 38 -15.52 -4.24 11.29
C THR A 38 -16.48 -4.45 10.12
N GLN A 39 -16.64 -3.48 9.22
CA GLN A 39 -17.49 -3.63 8.02
C GLN A 39 -16.99 -4.75 7.09
N VAL A 40 -15.67 -4.90 6.96
CA VAL A 40 -15.06 -6.01 6.20
C VAL A 40 -15.18 -7.35 6.94
N GLY A 41 -15.46 -7.34 8.25
CA GLY A 41 -15.66 -8.55 9.06
C GLY A 41 -14.36 -9.22 9.55
N ILE A 42 -13.25 -8.48 9.59
CA ILE A 42 -11.92 -9.03 9.92
C ILE A 42 -11.24 -8.31 11.11
N GLU A 43 -11.93 -7.41 11.80
CA GLU A 43 -11.42 -6.76 13.01
C GLU A 43 -11.24 -7.77 14.18
N PRO A 44 -10.16 -7.70 14.99
CA PRO A 44 -9.00 -6.79 14.90
C PRO A 44 -7.85 -7.31 14.04
N TRP A 45 -7.90 -8.58 13.64
CA TRP A 45 -6.77 -9.27 13.00
C TRP A 45 -6.40 -8.67 11.65
N GLY A 46 -7.38 -8.28 10.85
CA GLY A 46 -7.18 -7.60 9.57
C GLY A 46 -6.52 -6.23 9.75
N ARG A 47 -6.98 -5.44 10.73
CA ARG A 47 -6.40 -4.12 11.02
C ARG A 47 -4.94 -4.23 11.43
N ILE A 48 -4.65 -5.05 12.44
CA ILE A 48 -3.29 -5.21 12.95
C ILE A 48 -2.40 -5.93 11.93
N GLY A 49 -2.90 -6.98 11.30
CA GLY A 49 -2.15 -7.77 10.32
C GLY A 49 -1.76 -6.97 9.08
N THR A 50 -2.69 -6.21 8.49
CA THR A 50 -2.37 -5.32 7.37
C THR A 50 -1.46 -4.18 7.79
N GLY A 51 -1.63 -3.63 9.00
CA GLY A 51 -0.71 -2.62 9.53
C GLY A 51 0.73 -3.15 9.66
N VAL A 52 0.93 -4.36 10.18
CA VAL A 52 2.27 -4.97 10.25
C VAL A 52 2.85 -5.22 8.85
N MET A 53 2.03 -5.71 7.92
CA MET A 53 2.44 -5.91 6.53
C MET A 53 2.88 -4.61 5.86
N GLU A 54 2.11 -3.53 6.04
CA GLU A 54 2.40 -2.20 5.50
C GLU A 54 3.64 -1.57 6.13
N LEU A 55 3.90 -1.80 7.42
CA LEU A 55 5.13 -1.38 8.08
C LEU A 55 6.34 -2.05 7.44
N ILE A 56 6.29 -3.37 7.27
CA ILE A 56 7.35 -4.15 6.62
C ILE A 56 7.54 -3.66 5.18
N ALA A 57 6.45 -3.51 4.41
CA ALA A 57 6.50 -3.03 3.03
C ALA A 57 7.16 -1.64 2.95
N SER A 58 6.82 -0.73 3.86
CA SER A 58 7.39 0.64 3.92
C SER A 58 8.89 0.61 4.14
N ILE A 59 9.37 -0.20 5.09
CA ILE A 59 10.80 -0.34 5.39
C ILE A 59 11.55 -0.91 4.18
N LEU A 60 11.02 -1.98 3.58
CA LEU A 60 11.64 -2.63 2.42
C LEU A 60 11.68 -1.72 1.19
N LEU A 61 10.66 -0.87 1.00
CA LEU A 61 10.67 0.13 -0.07
C LEU A 61 11.81 1.14 0.09
N LEU A 62 12.31 1.41 1.29
CA LEU A 62 13.39 2.38 1.52
C LEU A 62 14.79 1.78 1.39
N ILE A 63 14.93 0.46 1.48
CA ILE A 63 16.22 -0.24 1.32
C ILE A 63 16.41 -0.64 -0.16
N PRO A 64 17.44 -0.12 -0.87
CA PRO A 64 17.58 -0.32 -2.32
C PRO A 64 17.60 -1.77 -2.82
N SER A 65 18.12 -2.71 -2.03
CA SER A 65 18.21 -4.13 -2.39
C SER A 65 16.90 -4.91 -2.23
N THR A 66 15.92 -4.38 -1.47
CA THR A 66 14.66 -5.09 -1.14
C THR A 66 13.41 -4.38 -1.67
N VAL A 67 13.57 -3.34 -2.49
CA VAL A 67 12.46 -2.56 -3.07
C VAL A 67 11.43 -3.44 -3.77
N TRP A 68 11.87 -4.46 -4.52
CA TRP A 68 10.95 -5.36 -5.22
C TRP A 68 10.05 -6.15 -4.27
N ILE A 69 10.55 -6.54 -3.10
CA ILE A 69 9.77 -7.24 -2.06
C ILE A 69 8.76 -6.28 -1.44
N GLY A 70 9.22 -5.09 -1.03
CA GLY A 70 8.36 -4.06 -0.46
C GLY A 70 7.25 -3.64 -1.42
N ALA A 71 7.57 -3.54 -2.71
CA ALA A 71 6.61 -3.22 -3.75
C ALA A 71 5.56 -4.33 -3.97
N ILE A 72 5.94 -5.61 -3.94
CA ILE A 72 4.97 -6.72 -4.01
C ILE A 72 4.03 -6.70 -2.81
N LEU A 73 4.55 -6.53 -1.59
CA LEU A 73 3.74 -6.45 -0.38
C LEU A 73 2.78 -5.25 -0.43
N GLY A 74 3.29 -4.08 -0.83
CA GLY A 74 2.48 -2.88 -1.01
C GLY A 74 1.38 -3.06 -2.06
N MET A 75 1.70 -3.66 -3.22
CA MET A 75 0.68 -3.96 -4.24
C MET A 75 -0.39 -4.93 -3.72
N GLY A 76 0.01 -5.98 -2.98
CA GLY A 76 -0.92 -6.91 -2.36
C GLY A 76 -1.86 -6.23 -1.36
N SER A 77 -1.32 -5.43 -0.45
CA SER A 77 -2.12 -4.70 0.55
C SER A 77 -3.08 -3.71 -0.11
N MET A 78 -2.58 -2.86 -1.01
CA MET A 78 -3.41 -1.85 -1.69
C MET A 78 -4.44 -2.48 -2.63
N GLY A 79 -4.10 -3.61 -3.28
CA GLY A 79 -5.05 -4.39 -4.07
C GLY A 79 -6.19 -4.92 -3.20
N GLY A 80 -5.87 -5.44 -2.01
CA GLY A 80 -6.87 -5.83 -1.02
C GLY A 80 -7.77 -4.66 -0.60
N ALA A 81 -7.18 -3.51 -0.27
CA ALA A 81 -7.93 -2.30 0.11
C ALA A 81 -8.87 -1.83 -1.01
N ILE A 82 -8.38 -1.72 -2.25
CA ILE A 82 -9.19 -1.33 -3.41
C ILE A 82 -10.35 -2.29 -3.64
N MET A 83 -10.11 -3.61 -3.56
CA MET A 83 -11.17 -4.60 -3.69
C MET A 83 -12.23 -4.43 -2.60
N THR A 84 -11.83 -4.19 -1.34
CA THR A 84 -12.80 -3.95 -0.26
C THR A 84 -13.59 -2.65 -0.43
N HIS A 85 -12.98 -1.59 -0.96
CA HIS A 85 -13.69 -0.37 -1.32
C HIS A 85 -14.73 -0.60 -2.41
N ILE A 86 -14.39 -1.35 -3.46
CA ILE A 86 -15.32 -1.62 -4.57
C ILE A 86 -16.44 -2.57 -4.14
N ALA A 87 -16.13 -3.56 -3.30
CA ALA A 87 -17.07 -4.62 -2.94
C ALA A 87 -17.95 -4.30 -1.72
N ILE A 88 -17.42 -3.58 -0.72
CA ILE A 88 -18.06 -3.46 0.60
C ILE A 88 -18.21 -2.00 1.03
N LEU A 89 -17.13 -1.22 1.02
CA LEU A 89 -17.11 0.09 1.69
C LEU A 89 -17.65 1.23 0.83
N GLY A 90 -17.57 1.13 -0.49
CA GLY A 90 -17.72 2.26 -1.41
C GLY A 90 -16.45 3.11 -1.51
N ILE A 91 -16.49 4.10 -2.40
CA ILE A 91 -15.37 5.04 -2.58
C ILE A 91 -15.28 5.99 -1.38
N ASP A 92 -16.41 6.57 -0.97
CA ASP A 92 -16.54 7.52 0.14
C ASP A 92 -16.98 6.79 1.42
N VAL A 93 -16.08 6.68 2.40
CA VAL A 93 -16.31 5.96 3.66
C VAL A 93 -16.94 6.88 4.68
N LYS A 94 -18.18 6.58 5.08
CA LYS A 94 -18.94 7.36 6.08
C LYS A 94 -19.09 6.59 7.37
N VAL A 95 -18.35 6.99 8.40
CA VAL A 95 -18.35 6.31 9.71
C VAL A 95 -19.60 6.64 10.51
N ASP A 96 -20.07 7.88 10.47
CA ASP A 96 -21.25 8.39 11.19
C ASP A 96 -22.50 8.51 10.30
N GLY A 97 -22.40 8.11 9.04
CA GLY A 97 -23.46 8.25 8.02
C GLY A 97 -23.66 9.69 7.50
N VAL A 98 -22.94 10.68 8.04
CA VAL A 98 -23.10 12.10 7.70
C VAL A 98 -21.85 12.64 7.01
N HIS A 99 -20.66 12.38 7.57
CA HIS A 99 -19.37 12.83 7.08
C HIS A 99 -18.61 11.66 6.46
N GLY A 100 -18.24 11.83 5.19
CA GLY A 100 -17.40 10.89 4.47
C GLY A 100 -15.96 11.36 4.39
N ASP A 101 -15.04 10.44 4.15
CA ASP A 101 -13.63 10.72 3.86
C ASP A 101 -13.42 11.38 2.49
N GLY A 102 -14.49 11.56 1.69
CA GLY A 102 -14.44 12.18 0.38
C GLY A 102 -13.71 11.33 -0.67
N GLY A 103 -13.52 10.03 -0.42
CA GLY A 103 -12.73 9.15 -1.27
C GLY A 103 -11.22 9.24 -1.06
N GLN A 104 -10.78 9.87 0.03
CA GLN A 104 -9.35 10.03 0.32
C GLN A 104 -8.64 8.69 0.51
N LEU A 105 -9.22 7.74 1.25
CA LEU A 105 -8.63 6.43 1.48
C LEU A 105 -8.51 5.62 0.19
N PHE A 106 -9.53 5.70 -0.67
CA PHE A 106 -9.50 5.06 -1.98
C PHE A 106 -8.42 5.68 -2.89
N ALA A 107 -8.29 7.01 -2.90
CA ALA A 107 -7.25 7.70 -3.64
C ALA A 107 -5.84 7.32 -3.15
N TYR A 108 -5.63 7.25 -1.83
CA TYR A 108 -4.37 6.79 -1.24
C TYR A 108 -4.02 5.36 -1.65
N ALA A 109 -5.01 4.46 -1.69
CA ALA A 109 -4.79 3.09 -2.14
C ALA A 109 -4.35 3.03 -3.61
N ILE A 110 -4.99 3.79 -4.50
CA ILE A 110 -4.62 3.86 -5.93
C ILE A 110 -3.23 4.46 -6.12
N ILE A 111 -2.95 5.61 -5.49
CA ILE A 111 -1.65 6.29 -5.61
C ILE A 111 -0.52 5.36 -5.13
N THR A 112 -0.72 4.70 -3.99
CA THR A 112 0.26 3.77 -3.42
C THR A 112 0.43 2.54 -4.30
N LEU A 113 -0.65 1.98 -4.84
CA LEU A 113 -0.60 0.85 -5.78
C LEU A 113 0.25 1.21 -7.01
N LEU A 114 0.00 2.37 -7.62
CA LEU A 114 0.75 2.84 -8.79
C LEU A 114 2.23 3.08 -8.46
N CYS A 115 2.51 3.72 -7.31
CA CYS A 115 3.88 3.93 -6.86
C CYS A 115 4.63 2.61 -6.64
N CYS A 116 3.97 1.63 -6.01
CA CYS A 116 4.52 0.29 -5.81
C CYS A 116 4.74 -0.44 -7.15
N ALA A 117 3.81 -0.36 -8.10
CA ALA A 117 3.97 -0.95 -9.43
C ALA A 117 5.16 -0.35 -10.19
N ILE A 118 5.33 0.97 -10.15
CA ILE A 118 6.48 1.66 -10.75
C ILE A 118 7.77 1.26 -10.03
N ALA A 119 7.79 1.25 -8.70
CA ALA A 119 8.97 0.84 -7.92
C ALA A 119 9.37 -0.61 -8.20
N PHE A 120 8.40 -1.51 -8.35
CA PHE A 120 8.63 -2.90 -8.73
C PHE A 120 9.31 -2.99 -10.10
N TRP A 121 8.77 -2.31 -11.12
CA TRP A 121 9.36 -2.31 -12.47
C TRP A 121 10.75 -1.68 -12.53
N MET A 122 10.97 -0.60 -11.79
CA MET A 122 12.27 0.09 -11.75
C MET A 122 13.33 -0.72 -10.99
N SER A 123 12.93 -1.59 -10.05
CA SER A 123 13.82 -2.49 -9.31
C SER A 123 14.13 -3.81 -10.05
N ARG A 124 13.74 -3.96 -11.33
CA ARG A 124 13.97 -5.19 -12.12
C ARG A 124 15.41 -5.69 -12.17
N ASN A 125 16.38 -4.78 -12.04
CA ASN A 125 17.79 -5.15 -12.03
C ASN A 125 18.17 -5.96 -10.77
N THR A 126 17.48 -5.74 -9.65
CA THR A 126 17.70 -6.45 -8.37
C THR A 126 16.81 -7.68 -8.22
N TRP A 127 15.97 -7.99 -9.21
CA TRP A 127 15.11 -9.18 -9.16
C TRP A 127 15.94 -10.47 -9.16
N PRO A 128 15.50 -11.51 -8.43
CA PRO A 128 16.10 -12.83 -8.52
C PRO A 128 15.84 -13.45 -9.91
N LEU A 129 16.72 -14.37 -10.33
CA LEU A 129 16.68 -14.97 -11.68
C LEU A 129 15.36 -15.67 -12.01
N PHE A 130 14.74 -16.35 -11.03
CA PHE A 130 13.45 -17.01 -11.24
C PHE A 130 12.35 -16.01 -11.65
N LEU A 131 12.34 -14.81 -11.05
CA LEU A 131 11.33 -13.79 -11.32
C LEU A 131 11.54 -13.17 -12.71
N LYS A 132 12.80 -12.99 -13.11
CA LYS A 132 13.16 -12.55 -14.47
C LYS A 132 12.71 -13.54 -15.54
N SER A 133 12.85 -14.84 -15.25
CA SER A 133 12.40 -15.93 -16.15
C SER A 133 10.88 -15.90 -16.35
N ILE A 134 10.10 -15.73 -15.27
CA ILE A 134 8.63 -15.69 -15.34
C ILE A 134 8.13 -14.47 -16.13
N ILE A 135 8.75 -13.30 -15.94
CA ILE A 135 8.27 -12.04 -16.53
C ILE A 135 8.98 -11.72 -17.87
N ASN A 136 9.85 -12.63 -18.35
CA ASN A 136 10.63 -12.51 -19.59
C ASN A 136 11.35 -11.15 -19.73
N VAL A 137 11.93 -10.67 -18.63
CA VAL A 137 12.72 -9.44 -18.59
C VAL A 137 14.20 -9.82 -18.63
N LYS A 138 14.89 -9.46 -19.73
CA LYS A 138 16.33 -9.66 -19.89
C LYS A 138 17.14 -8.72 -18.97
#